data_AF-A0A6N9ZTD2-F1
#
_entry.id   AF-A0A6N9ZTD2-F1
#
_cell.length_a   1.000
_cell.length_b   1.000
_cell.length_c   1.000
_cell.angle_alpha   90.00
_cell.angle_beta   90.00
_cell.angle_gamma   90.00
#
_symmetry.space_group_name_H-M   'P 1'
#
loop_
_entity.id
_entity.type
_entity.pdbx_description
1 polymer ?
#
loop_
_entity_poly.entity_id
_entity_poly.type
_entity_poly.pdbx_seq_one_letter_code
_entity_poly.pdbx_strand_id
1 'polypeptide(L)'
;IGRTVIYGLLLIFAVLYLMPLFVMLTTSFKTMDEIQNGNMLALPQSPTFDPWIKAWGETCVGLTCAGIKGYFWNSIKMVVPAVA
;
A
#
# COMPACT_ATOMS: atom_id res chain seq x y z
N ILE A 1 -11.48 33.44 -12.64
CA ILE A 1 -12.68 32.59 -12.37
C ILE A 1 -12.57 31.25 -13.10
N GLY A 2 -12.56 31.21 -14.44
CA GLY A 2 -12.50 29.93 -15.19
C GLY A 2 -11.34 28.99 -14.80
N ARG A 3 -10.10 29.50 -14.75
CA ARG A 3 -8.93 28.70 -14.32
C ARG A 3 -9.00 28.25 -12.85
N THR A 4 -9.52 29.10 -11.97
CA THR A 4 -9.72 28.78 -10.54
C THR A 4 -10.69 27.61 -10.36
N VAL A 5 -11.78 27.59 -11.13
CA VAL A 5 -12.76 26.49 -11.12
C VAL A 5 -12.14 25.20 -11.65
N ILE A 6 -11.39 25.27 -12.76
CA ILE A 6 -10.70 24.10 -13.32
C ILE A 6 -9.70 23.50 -12.33
N TYR A 7 -8.83 24.31 -11.74
CA TYR A 7 -7.86 23.82 -10.75
C TYR A 7 -8.52 23.34 -9.47
N GLY A 8 -9.61 23.99 -9.03
CA GLY A 8 -10.41 23.50 -7.90
C GLY A 8 -10.98 22.10 -8.16
N LEU A 9 -11.59 21.88 -9.33
CA LEU A 9 -12.10 20.57 -9.74
C LEU A 9 -10.99 19.52 -9.84
N LEU A 10 -9.87 19.86 -10.49
CA LEU A 10 -8.73 18.95 -10.61
C LEU A 10 -8.17 18.55 -9.24
N LEU A 11 -8.10 19.48 -8.28
CA LEU A 11 -7.64 19.19 -6.92
C LEU A 11 -8.62 18.26 -6.18
N ILE A 12 -9.94 18.48 -6.33
CA ILE A 12 -10.96 17.59 -5.76
C ILE A 12 -10.78 16.17 -6.31
N PHE A 13 -10.69 16.02 -7.63
CA PHE A 13 -10.48 14.71 -8.24
C PHE A 13 -9.17 14.09 -7.78
N ALA A 14 -8.07 14.85 -7.76
CA ALA A 14 -6.79 14.36 -7.28
C ALA A 14 -6.88 13.80 -5.85
N VAL A 15 -7.54 14.51 -4.92
CA VAL A 15 -7.74 14.02 -3.55
C VAL A 15 -8.58 12.75 -3.53
N LEU A 16 -9.67 12.67 -4.30
CA LEU A 16 -10.51 11.47 -4.37
C LEU A 16 -9.74 10.26 -4.90
N TYR A 17 -8.91 10.44 -5.93
CA TYR A 17 -8.07 9.38 -6.49
C TYR A 17 -6.93 8.95 -5.55
N LEU A 18 -6.37 9.90 -4.78
CA LEU A 18 -5.28 9.62 -3.83
C LEU A 18 -5.76 9.05 -2.51
N MET A 19 -7.04 9.22 -2.14
CA MET A 19 -7.61 8.71 -0.89
C MET A 19 -7.37 7.21 -0.67
N PRO A 20 -7.67 6.29 -1.61
CA PRO A 20 -7.39 4.87 -1.38
C PRO A 20 -5.90 4.57 -1.24
N LEU A 21 -5.04 5.26 -2.00
CA LEU A 21 -3.59 5.12 -1.88
C LEU A 21 -3.11 5.55 -0.49
N PHE A 22 -3.63 6.68 0.02
CA PHE A 22 -3.32 7.17 1.36
C PHE A 22 -3.71 6.16 2.45
N VAL A 23 -4.90 5.55 2.35
CA VAL A 23 -5.34 4.52 3.30
C VAL A 23 -4.43 3.29 3.25
N MET A 24 -4.08 2.82 2.05
CA MET A 24 -3.19 1.66 1.89
C MET A 24 -1.80 1.93 2.50
N LEU A 25 -1.23 3.10 2.23
CA LEU A 25 0.08 3.49 2.77
C LEU A 25 0.05 3.61 4.29
N THR A 26 -0.89 4.37 4.85
CA THR A 26 -1.01 4.54 6.31
C THR A 26 -1.23 3.22 7.02
N THR A 27 -2.07 2.34 6.47
CA THR A 27 -2.38 1.02 7.04
C THR A 27 -1.18 0.07 6.97
N SER A 28 -0.34 0.15 5.93
CA SER A 28 0.88 -0.67 5.81
C SER A 28 1.90 -0.48 6.95
N PHE A 29 1.80 0.65 7.67
CA PHE A 29 2.65 0.97 8.81
C PHE A 29 1.95 0.79 10.17
N LYS A 30 0.69 0.36 10.21
CA LYS A 30 -0.05 0.12 11.46
C LYS A 30 0.28 -1.26 12.02
N THR A 31 0.17 -1.40 13.34
CA THR A 31 0.19 -2.71 14.01
C THR A 31 -1.13 -3.45 13.79
N MET A 32 -1.16 -4.77 13.99
CA MET A 32 -2.40 -5.56 13.84
C MET A 32 -3.50 -5.12 14.82
N ASP A 33 -3.13 -4.80 16.06
CA ASP A 33 -4.09 -4.31 17.07
C ASP A 33 -4.70 -2.97 16.67
N GLU A 34 -3.92 -2.08 16.04
CA GLU A 34 -4.40 -0.78 15.55
C GLU A 34 -5.35 -0.95 14.35
N ILE A 35 -5.09 -1.92 13.47
CA ILE A 35 -5.97 -2.23 12.34
C ILE A 35 -7.30 -2.82 12.83
N GLN A 36 -7.27 -3.69 13.84
CA GLN A 36 -8.47 -4.38 14.35
C GLN A 36 -9.37 -3.47 15.20
N ASN A 37 -8.78 -2.57 16.00
CA ASN A 37 -9.52 -1.78 16.99
C ASN A 37 -9.66 -0.29 16.59
N GLY A 38 -9.02 0.15 15.51
CA GLY A 38 -8.89 1.55 15.14
C GLY A 38 -9.69 1.98 13.90
N ASN A 39 -9.55 3.25 13.55
CA ASN A 39 -10.08 3.82 12.33
C ASN A 39 -9.08 3.65 11.17
N MET A 40 -9.52 3.07 10.05
CA MET A 40 -8.70 2.88 8.85
C MET A 40 -8.18 4.19 8.27
N LEU A 41 -8.96 5.28 8.36
CA LEU A 41 -8.61 6.62 7.86
C LEU A 41 -7.69 7.41 8.82
N ALA A 42 -7.52 6.97 10.07
CA ALA A 42 -6.65 7.66 11.01
C ALA A 42 -5.17 7.43 10.66
N LEU A 43 -4.33 8.42 10.97
CA LEU A 43 -2.87 8.27 10.87
C LEU A 43 -2.36 7.23 11.88
N PRO A 44 -1.29 6.48 11.54
CA PRO A 44 -0.73 5.46 12.42
C PRO A 44 -0.28 6.08 13.75
N GLN A 45 -0.80 5.56 14.86
CA GLN A 45 -0.41 6.02 16.20
C GLN A 45 0.97 5.48 16.60
N SER A 46 1.30 4.27 16.13
CA SER A 46 2.58 3.61 16.40
C SER A 46 3.14 3.00 15.11
N PRO A 47 3.75 3.82 14.23
CA PRO A 47 4.24 3.35 12.94
C PRO A 47 5.33 2.27 13.11
N THR A 48 5.19 1.18 12.38
CA THR A 48 6.10 0.02 12.42
C THR A 48 6.38 -0.55 11.02
N PHE A 49 7.53 -1.21 10.86
CA PHE A 49 7.89 -1.96 9.66
C PHE A 49 7.69 -3.48 9.82
N ASP A 50 7.20 -3.93 10.97
CA ASP A 50 6.96 -5.35 11.25
C ASP A 50 6.07 -6.04 10.18
N PRO A 51 4.97 -5.42 9.69
CA PRO A 51 4.18 -6.01 8.61
C PRO A 51 4.97 -6.22 7.31
N TRP A 52 5.93 -5.35 6.98
CA TRP A 52 6.76 -5.47 5.78
C TRP A 52 7.72 -6.66 5.88
N ILE A 53 8.38 -6.81 7.02
CA ILE A 53 9.32 -7.91 7.27
C ILE A 53 8.58 -9.25 7.23
N LYS A 54 7.44 -9.34 7.92
CA LYS A 54 6.58 -10.52 7.93
C LYS A 54 6.02 -10.85 6.56
N ALA A 55 5.55 -9.86 5.80
CA ALA A 55 5.07 -10.05 4.43
C ALA A 55 6.19 -10.61 3.53
N TRP A 56 7.40 -10.06 3.63
CA TRP A 56 8.51 -10.42 2.77
C TRP A 56 9.04 -11.84 3.02
N GLY A 57 9.11 -12.27 4.28
CA GLY A 57 9.82 -13.49 4.67
C GLY A 57 9.03 -14.59 5.37
N GLU A 58 7.90 -14.26 6.01
CA GLU A 58 7.26 -15.16 6.99
C GLU A 58 5.81 -15.50 6.65
N THR A 59 5.16 -14.71 5.80
CA THR A 59 3.75 -14.91 5.46
C THR A 59 3.55 -16.19 4.66
N CYS A 60 2.53 -16.95 5.04
CA CYS A 60 2.08 -18.13 4.31
C CYS A 60 1.25 -17.71 3.09
N VAL A 61 1.78 -17.98 1.89
CA VAL A 61 1.10 -17.81 0.62
C VAL A 61 0.84 -19.20 0.05
N GLY A 62 -0.42 -19.63 0.05
CA GLY A 62 -0.80 -20.99 -0.31
C GLY A 62 -0.20 -22.02 0.64
N LEU A 63 0.62 -22.93 0.13
CA LEU A 63 1.27 -24.01 0.89
C LEU A 63 2.66 -23.63 1.43
N THR A 64 3.17 -22.44 1.10
CA THR A 64 4.55 -22.04 1.44
C THR A 64 4.58 -20.85 2.40
N CYS A 65 5.32 -20.96 3.50
CA CYS A 65 5.49 -19.91 4.51
C CYS A 65 6.86 -19.24 4.41
N ALA A 66 7.25 -18.87 3.19
CA ALA A 66 8.53 -18.20 2.92
C ALA A 66 8.37 -16.71 2.58
N GLY A 67 7.16 -16.16 2.77
CA GLY A 67 6.80 -14.79 2.39
C GLY A 67 6.67 -14.59 0.88
N ILE A 68 6.49 -13.33 0.47
CA ILE A 68 6.23 -12.96 -0.93
C ILE A 68 7.48 -12.82 -1.80
N LYS A 69 8.68 -12.81 -1.21
CA LYS A 69 9.95 -12.52 -1.91
C LYS A 69 10.19 -13.37 -3.16
N GLY A 70 9.81 -14.65 -3.13
CA GLY A 70 9.98 -15.55 -4.27
C GLY A 70 9.08 -15.17 -5.45
N TYR A 71 7.81 -14.89 -5.15
CA TYR A 71 6.84 -14.44 -6.16
C TYR A 71 7.24 -13.09 -6.76
N PHE A 72 7.74 -12.16 -5.93
CA PHE A 72 8.20 -10.85 -6.40
C PHE A 72 9.34 -10.97 -7.42
N TRP A 73 10.34 -11.83 -7.14
CA TRP A 73 11.43 -12.09 -8.09
C TRP A 73 10.96 -12.79 -9.36
N ASN A 74 9.98 -13.68 -9.28
CA ASN A 74 9.38 -14.28 -10.47
C ASN A 74 8.71 -13.21 -11.35
N SER A 75 7.99 -12.25 -10.75
CA SER A 75 7.42 -11.11 -11.48
C SER A 75 8.50 -10.27 -12.18
N ILE A 76 9.61 -9.96 -11.51
CA ILE A 76 10.73 -9.23 -12.14
C ILE A 76 11.30 -9.99 -13.34
N LYS A 77 11.52 -11.30 -13.19
CA LYS A 77 12.03 -12.16 -14.27
C LYS A 77 11.09 -12.25 -15.48
N MET A 78 9.79 -12.00 -15.30
CA MET A 78 8.83 -11.94 -16.40
C MET A 78 8.75 -10.55 -17.04
N VAL A 79 8.68 -9.48 -16.22
CA VAL A 79 8.46 -8.10 -16.71
C VAL A 79 9.69 -7.53 -17.41
N VAL A 80 10.89 -7.73 -16.86
CA VAL A 80 12.13 -7.14 -17.41
C VAL A 80 12.42 -7.58 -18.86
N PRO A 81 12.45 -8.89 -19.20
CA PRO A 81 12.70 -9.30 -20.58
C PRO A 81 11.54 -8.97 -21.53
N ALA A 82 10.34 -8.70 -21.04
CA ALA A 82 9.20 -8.33 -21.88
C ALA A 82 9.28 -6.89 -22.41
N VAL A 83 10.10 -6.04 -21.79
CA VAL A 83 10.24 -4.61 -22.14
C VAL A 83 11.60 -4.29 -22.77
N ALA A 84 12.59 -5.17 -22.64
CA ALA A 84 13.92 -5.04 -23.24
C ALA A 84 13.93 -5.45 -24.71
#